data_AF-A0A930EYR7-F1
#
_entry.id   AF-A0A930EYR7-F1
#
_cell.length_a   1.000
_cell.length_b   1.000
_cell.length_c   1.000
_cell.angle_alpha   90.00
_cell.angle_beta   90.00
_cell.angle_gamma   90.00
#
_symmetry.space_group_name_H-M   'P 1'
#
loop_
_entity.id
_entity.type
_entity.pdbx_description
1 polymer ?
#
loop_
_entity_poly.entity_id
_entity_poly.type
_entity_poly.pdbx_seq_one_letter_code
_entity_poly.pdbx_strand_id
1 'polypeptide(L)' 'MKKEKSCGAIVYRKKEGVIQFLLIHQTLGHWTFPKGHVEDGESEQQTAYREILEETGIE' A
#
# COMPACT_ATOMS: atom_id res chain seq x y z
N MET A 1 21.33 4.27 14.19
CA MET A 1 20.38 4.43 13.06
C MET A 1 19.04 3.85 13.48
N LYS A 2 17.97 4.65 13.45
CA LYS A 2 16.60 4.14 13.63
C LYS A 2 16.21 3.42 12.34
N LYS A 3 15.81 2.16 12.43
CA LYS A 3 15.26 1.42 11.29
C LYS A 3 13.76 1.65 11.27
N GLU A 4 13.24 1.89 10.09
CA GLU A 4 11.82 2.04 9.84
C GLU A 4 11.39 0.96 8.85
N LYS A 5 10.18 0.43 9.05
CA LYS A 5 9.63 -0.62 8.21
C LYS A 5 8.24 -0.20 7.76
N SER A 6 8.00 -0.36 6.47
CA SER A 6 6.68 -0.21 5.88
C SER A 6 6.23 -1.49 5.20
N CYS A 7 4.93 -1.74 5.23
CA CYS A 7 4.28 -2.87 4.58
C CYS A 7 3.13 -2.34 3.71
N GLY A 8 2.84 -3.03 2.61
CA GLY A 8 1.86 -2.62 1.60
C GLY A 8 1.68 -3.69 0.54
N ALA A 9 0.96 -3.38 -0.54
CA ALA A 9 0.68 -4.35 -1.59
C ALA A 9 0.71 -3.74 -3.01
N ILE A 10 1.03 -4.58 -3.99
CA ILE A 10 0.84 -4.26 -5.41
C ILE A 10 -0.59 -4.66 -5.78
N VAL A 11 -1.51 -3.71 -5.69
CA VAL A 11 -2.91 -3.93 -6.08
C VAL A 11 -3.03 -3.78 -7.58
N TYR A 12 -3.66 -4.76 -8.24
CA TYR A 12 -3.90 -4.74 -9.67
C TYR A 12 -5.31 -5.21 -10.01
N ARG A 13 -5.78 -4.80 -11.19
CA ARG A 13 -6.99 -5.35 -11.80
C ARG A 13 -6.74 -5.68 -13.27
N LYS A 14 -7.53 -6.59 -13.81
CA LYS A 14 -7.58 -6.85 -15.25
C LYS A 14 -8.77 -6.13 -15.84
N LYS A 15 -8.55 -5.27 -16.83
CA LYS A 15 -9.60 -4.59 -17.58
C LYS A 15 -9.25 -4.63 -19.06
N GLU A 16 -10.18 -5.10 -19.89
CA GLU A 16 -10.01 -5.16 -21.36
C GLU A 16 -8.73 -5.93 -21.80
N GLY A 17 -8.39 -7.01 -21.07
CA GLY A 17 -7.20 -7.81 -21.35
C GLY A 17 -5.88 -7.18 -20.87
N VAL A 18 -5.92 -6.00 -20.27
CA VAL A 18 -4.74 -5.26 -19.78
C VAL A 18 -4.70 -5.29 -18.25
N ILE A 19 -3.50 -5.44 -17.69
CA ILE A 19 -3.26 -5.29 -16.24
C ILE A 19 -3.10 -3.81 -15.93
N GLN A 20 -3.89 -3.32 -14.97
CA GLN A 20 -3.80 -1.97 -14.43
C GLN A 20 -3.37 -2.06 -12.96
N PHE A 21 -2.37 -1.27 -12.58
CA PHE A 21 -1.88 -1.19 -11.20
C PHE A 21 -2.44 0.04 -10.49
N LEU A 22 -2.68 -0.08 -9.20
CA LEU A 22 -3.05 1.04 -8.34
C LEU A 22 -1.78 1.74 -7.86
N LEU A 23 -1.73 3.06 -8.06
CA LEU A 23 -0.67 3.93 -7.55
C LEU A 23 -1.30 5.08 -6.78
N ILE A 24 -0.63 5.47 -5.69
CA ILE A 24 -0.98 6.62 -4.87
C ILE A 24 -0.06 7.78 -5.24
N HIS A 25 -0.64 8.95 -5.50
CA HIS A 25 0.11 10.19 -5.72
C HIS A 25 0.37 10.85 -4.37
N GLN A 26 1.62 10.80 -3.91
CA GLN A 26 2.01 11.37 -2.62
C GLN A 26 2.03 12.89 -2.69
N THR A 27 1.83 13.54 -1.54
CA THR A 27 1.91 15.01 -1.40
C THR A 27 3.27 15.58 -1.81
N LEU A 28 4.33 14.77 -1.69
CA LEU A 28 5.68 15.07 -2.12
C LEU A 28 5.91 14.92 -3.65
N GLY A 29 4.85 14.68 -4.43
CA GLY A 29 4.89 14.71 -5.90
C GLY A 29 5.44 13.44 -6.58
N HIS A 30 5.53 12.32 -5.85
CA HIS A 30 5.94 11.03 -6.42
C HIS A 30 4.81 10.01 -6.33
N TRP A 31 4.86 9.02 -7.22
CA TRP A 31 3.92 7.90 -7.22
C TRP A 31 4.51 6.72 -6.45
N THR A 32 3.66 6.05 -5.68
CA THR A 32 4.04 4.85 -4.93
C THR A 32 2.92 3.83 -4.93
N PHE A 33 3.24 2.58 -4.56
CA PHE A 33 2.22 1.61 -4.23
C PHE A 33 1.68 1.89 -2.83
N PRO A 34 0.40 1.57 -2.57
CA PRO A 34 -0.17 1.77 -1.27
C PRO A 34 0.58 0.99 -0.19
N LYS A 35 1.00 1.71 0.86
CA LYS A 35 1.85 1.20 1.94
C LYS A 35 1.87 2.21 3.11
N GLY A 36 2.17 1.71 4.29
CA GLY A 36 2.49 2.58 5.42
C GLY A 36 3.31 1.87 6.49
N HIS A 37 3.48 2.52 7.64
CA HIS A 37 4.40 2.07 8.67
C HIS A 37 3.82 0.90 9.47
N VAL A 38 4.69 -0.01 9.90
CA VAL A 38 4.28 -1.05 10.85
C VAL A 38 3.98 -0.41 12.20
N GLU A 39 2.77 -0.65 12.71
CA GLU A 39 2.37 -0.24 14.06
C GLU A 39 2.64 -1.33 15.10
N ASP A 40 2.70 -0.95 16.38
CA ASP A 40 3.01 -1.87 17.47
C ASP A 40 1.95 -2.96 17.60
N GLY A 41 2.38 -4.22 17.49
CA GLY A 41 1.52 -5.40 17.62
C GLY A 41 0.96 -5.93 16.31
N GLU A 42 1.25 -5.30 15.17
CA GLU A 42 0.84 -5.80 13.85
C GLU A 42 1.85 -6.80 13.26
N SER A 43 1.35 -7.82 12.58
CA SER A 43 2.13 -8.56 11.59
C SER A 43 2.29 -7.75 10.31
N GLU A 44 3.29 -8.08 9.50
CA GLU A 44 3.51 -7.42 8.20
C GLU A 44 2.27 -7.49 7.29
N GLN A 45 1.56 -8.61 7.34
CA GLN A 45 0.33 -8.82 6.57
C GLN A 45 -0.82 -7.98 7.12
N GLN A 46 -0.93 -7.84 8.44
CA GLN A 46 -1.96 -6.98 9.07
C GLN A 46 -1.71 -5.52 8.72
N THR A 47 -0.48 -5.02 8.85
CA THR A 47 -0.11 -3.68 8.43
C THR A 47 -0.42 -3.46 6.95
N ALA A 48 -0.01 -4.38 6.06
CA ALA A 48 -0.30 -4.24 4.64
C ALA A 48 -1.81 -4.15 4.38
N TYR A 49 -2.62 -5.03 4.98
CA TYR A 49 -4.07 -5.04 4.81
C TYR A 49 -4.72 -3.73 5.30
N ARG A 50 -4.38 -3.26 6.51
CA ARG A 50 -4.89 -2.00 7.07
C ARG A 50 -4.54 -0.82 6.16
N GLU A 51 -3.30 -0.72 5.71
CA GLU A 51 -2.83 0.39 4.87
C GLU A 51 -3.52 0.39 3.49
N ILE A 52 -3.76 -0.78 2.88
CA ILE A 52 -4.58 -0.85 1.65
C ILE A 52 -5.98 -0.32 1.90
N LEU A 53 -6.61 -0.71 2.99
CA LEU A 53 -7.97 -0.26 3.32
C LEU A 53 -8.01 1.26 3.61
N GLU A 54 -7.06 1.79 4.38
CA GLU A 54 -7.00 3.20 4.77
C GLU A 54 -6.71 4.14 3.60
N GLU A 55 -5.75 3.79 2.73
CA GLU A 55 -5.35 4.65 1.61
C GLU A 55 -6.29 4.53 0.40
N THR A 56 -7.00 3.40 0.26
CA THR A 56 -7.71 3.08 -1.00
C THR A 56 -9.18 2.69 -0.83
N GLY A 57 -9.60 2.27 0.37
CA GLY A 57 -10.93 1.76 0.65
C GLY A 57 -11.22 0.37 0.07
N ILE A 58 -10.19 -0.39 -0.33
CA ILE A 58 -10.31 -1.74 -0.93
C ILE A 58 -10.04 -2.81 0.13
N GLU A 59 -10.89 -3.85 0.17
CA GLU A 59 -10.79 -5.04 1.05
C GLU A 59 -10.25 -6.29 0.35
#